data_AF-A0AB74UQ18-F1
#
_entry.id   AF-A0AB74UQ18-F1
#
_cell.length_a   1.000
_cell.length_b   1.000
_cell.length_c   1.000
_cell.angle_alpha   90.00
_cell.angle_beta   90.00
_cell.angle_gamma   90.00
#
_symmetry.space_group_name_H-M   'P 1'
#
loop_
_entity.id
_entity.type
_entity.pdbx_description
1 polymer ?
#
loop_
_entity_poly.entity_id
_entity_poly.type
_entity_poly.pdbx_seq_one_letter_code
_entity_poly.pdbx_strand_id
1 'polypeptide(L)'
;MAHEIIALMAQYGVLLVFLNVLVTQLGAPLPAVPTLVVAGSLAAAGGPLALAGTMAAVVAGCLLGDSFWYVAGRRYGAGVMRLLCRISLSPDSCVQRSELRFQRWRGQVLLVAKFVPGLSTVGSSLVGAMRLRWPLFVLFDGLGSLLWAALWTGLGYTFAASVDRVLSAVASAGTLAIQLLLALLVLYVLARWWQRRRLLHTLRMARITVDELHQAMRTERAPVVVDVRPEASRQLDTRVVPGALLVDAQGIDRTVHDIPLDRELVLYCNCPNEVSAARAAKVLIAQGYRRVRPLLGGLEAWDAAGYGVERLPGAGDPGDPQVAGTTLA
;
A
#
# COMPACT_ATOMS: atom_id res chain seq x y z
N MET A 1 -57.00 -5.45 4.08
CA MET A 1 -56.55 -5.82 5.45
C MET A 1 -55.34 -6.77 5.45
N ALA A 2 -55.47 -8.11 5.49
CA ALA A 2 -54.29 -8.99 5.59
C ALA A 2 -53.32 -8.89 4.40
N HIS A 3 -53.83 -8.81 3.16
CA HIS A 3 -53.01 -8.63 1.95
C HIS A 3 -52.35 -7.24 1.87
N GLU A 4 -53.00 -6.20 2.40
CA GLU A 4 -52.42 -4.83 2.47
C GLU A 4 -51.36 -4.71 3.55
N ILE A 5 -51.52 -5.39 4.69
CA ILE A 5 -50.51 -5.44 5.76
C ILE A 5 -49.29 -6.24 5.30
N ILE A 6 -49.49 -7.34 4.58
CA ILE A 6 -48.40 -8.11 3.95
C ILE A 6 -47.72 -7.26 2.87
N ALA A 7 -48.46 -6.51 2.06
CA ALA A 7 -47.90 -5.59 1.06
C ALA A 7 -47.13 -4.42 1.71
N LEU A 8 -47.64 -3.84 2.81
CA LEU A 8 -46.96 -2.80 3.57
C LEU A 8 -45.69 -3.33 4.27
N MET A 9 -45.76 -4.51 4.90
CA MET A 9 -44.58 -5.15 5.51
C MET A 9 -43.55 -5.58 4.45
N ALA A 10 -44.00 -6.01 3.27
CA ALA A 10 -43.11 -6.27 2.14
C ALA A 10 -42.49 -4.96 1.59
N GLN A 11 -43.24 -3.87 1.54
CA GLN A 11 -42.78 -2.58 1.02
C GLN A 11 -41.83 -1.86 1.99
N TYR A 12 -42.11 -1.86 3.29
CA TYR A 12 -41.22 -1.28 4.32
C TYR A 12 -40.07 -2.22 4.68
N GLY A 13 -40.25 -3.55 4.60
CA GLY A 13 -39.17 -4.52 4.86
C GLY A 13 -38.07 -4.44 3.82
N VAL A 14 -38.42 -4.40 2.53
CA VAL A 14 -37.45 -4.24 1.43
C VAL A 14 -36.74 -2.89 1.50
N LEU A 15 -37.47 -1.82 1.83
CA LEU A 15 -36.88 -0.50 2.03
C LEU A 15 -35.90 -0.46 3.21
N LEU A 16 -36.24 -1.09 4.34
CA LEU A 16 -35.36 -1.17 5.51
C LEU A 16 -34.08 -1.94 5.18
N VAL A 17 -34.19 -3.05 4.44
CA VAL A 17 -33.04 -3.81 3.95
C VAL A 17 -32.17 -2.96 3.04
N PHE A 18 -32.77 -2.25 2.08
CA PHE A 18 -32.05 -1.32 1.21
C PHE A 18 -31.28 -0.27 2.01
N LEU A 19 -31.94 0.42 2.94
CA LEU A 19 -31.33 1.46 3.76
C LEU A 19 -30.23 0.91 4.67
N ASN A 20 -30.44 -0.24 5.30
CA ASN A 20 -29.43 -0.86 6.14
C ASN A 20 -28.17 -1.25 5.35
N VAL A 21 -28.35 -1.86 4.17
CA VAL A 21 -27.24 -2.22 3.29
C VAL A 21 -26.53 -0.97 2.79
N LEU A 22 -27.26 0.04 2.34
CA LEU A 22 -26.69 1.31 1.88
C LEU A 22 -25.83 1.97 2.97
N VAL A 23 -26.37 2.11 4.18
CA VAL A 23 -25.66 2.74 5.30
C VAL A 23 -24.43 1.92 5.71
N THR A 24 -24.53 0.59 5.71
CA THR A 24 -23.38 -0.30 5.96
C THR A 24 -22.29 -0.11 4.90
N GLN A 25 -22.67 -0.05 3.61
CA GLN A 25 -21.72 0.10 2.50
C GLN A 25 -21.08 1.50 2.45
N LEU A 26 -21.76 2.51 3.01
CA LEU A 26 -21.18 3.84 3.25
C LEU A 26 -20.16 3.85 4.41
N GLY A 27 -19.99 2.73 5.13
CA GLY A 27 -18.97 2.56 6.17
C GLY A 27 -19.49 2.60 7.60
N ALA A 28 -20.81 2.64 7.81
CA ALA A 28 -21.36 2.51 9.15
C ALA A 28 -21.16 1.08 9.68
N PRO A 29 -20.82 0.90 10.97
CA PRO A 29 -20.60 -0.41 11.58
C PRO A 29 -21.93 -1.12 11.91
N LEU A 30 -22.81 -1.25 10.91
CA LEU A 30 -24.08 -1.96 11.05
C LEU A 30 -23.94 -3.41 10.57
N PRO A 31 -24.51 -4.39 11.28
CA PRO A 31 -24.44 -5.79 10.90
C PRO A 31 -25.42 -6.06 9.75
N ALA A 32 -24.96 -5.97 8.51
CA ALA A 32 -25.80 -6.27 7.34
C ALA A 32 -26.20 -7.76 7.25
N VAL A 33 -25.28 -8.68 7.56
CA VAL A 33 -25.53 -10.13 7.39
C VAL A 33 -26.76 -10.64 8.17
N PRO A 34 -26.94 -10.35 9.47
CA PRO A 34 -28.17 -10.71 10.19
C PRO A 34 -29.43 -10.19 9.54
N THR A 35 -29.44 -8.93 9.08
CA THR A 35 -30.61 -8.35 8.43
C THR A 35 -30.95 -9.03 7.11
N LEU A 36 -29.95 -9.49 6.34
CA LEU A 36 -30.16 -10.22 5.10
C LEU A 36 -30.71 -11.62 5.32
N VAL A 37 -30.21 -12.32 6.35
CA VAL A 37 -30.73 -13.64 6.73
C VAL A 37 -32.20 -13.52 7.16
N VAL A 38 -32.52 -12.55 8.01
CA VAL A 38 -33.91 -12.31 8.44
C VAL A 38 -34.80 -11.91 7.26
N ALA A 39 -34.34 -11.00 6.40
CA ALA A 39 -35.07 -10.60 5.20
C ALA A 39 -35.33 -11.78 4.25
N GLY A 40 -34.33 -12.65 4.08
CA GLY A 40 -34.47 -13.91 3.33
C GLY A 40 -35.55 -14.82 3.91
N SER A 41 -35.57 -14.99 5.24
CA SER A 41 -36.58 -15.81 5.91
C SER A 41 -38.00 -15.25 5.79
N LEU A 42 -38.14 -13.93 5.83
CA LEU A 42 -39.43 -13.25 5.64
C LEU A 42 -39.89 -13.37 4.19
N ALA A 43 -38.97 -13.30 3.23
CA ALA A 43 -39.26 -13.52 1.82
C ALA A 43 -39.74 -14.95 1.53
N ALA A 44 -39.41 -15.94 2.37
CA ALA A 44 -39.93 -17.31 2.23
C ALA A 44 -41.47 -17.37 2.33
N ALA A 45 -42.08 -16.51 3.13
CA ALA A 45 -43.54 -16.41 3.24
C ALA A 45 -44.17 -15.64 2.06
N GLY A 46 -43.43 -14.72 1.44
CA GLY A 46 -43.89 -13.90 0.30
C GLY A 46 -43.59 -14.49 -1.09
N GLY A 47 -42.87 -15.62 -1.15
CA GLY A 47 -42.54 -16.34 -2.37
C GLY A 47 -41.41 -15.71 -3.21
N PRO A 48 -41.18 -16.24 -4.43
CA PRO A 48 -40.02 -15.88 -5.27
C PRO A 48 -39.93 -14.40 -5.65
N LEU A 49 -41.09 -13.74 -5.82
CA LEU A 49 -41.14 -12.32 -6.17
C LEU A 49 -40.65 -11.42 -5.03
N ALA A 50 -40.99 -11.77 -3.79
CA ALA A 50 -40.49 -11.07 -2.60
C ALA A 50 -38.98 -11.27 -2.42
N LEU A 51 -38.48 -12.47 -2.72
CA LEU A 51 -37.04 -12.76 -2.70
C LEU A 51 -36.30 -11.93 -3.77
N ALA A 52 -36.82 -11.89 -5.01
CA ALA A 52 -36.24 -11.11 -6.09
C ALA A 52 -36.21 -9.60 -5.76
N GLY A 53 -37.30 -9.06 -5.19
CA GLY A 53 -37.35 -7.67 -4.74
C GLY A 53 -36.34 -7.36 -3.63
N THR A 54 -36.18 -8.28 -2.67
CA THR A 54 -35.16 -8.16 -1.62
C THR A 54 -33.75 -8.17 -2.21
N MET A 55 -33.44 -9.11 -3.11
CA MET A 55 -32.13 -9.18 -3.77
C MET A 55 -31.82 -7.91 -4.58
N ALA A 56 -32.81 -7.38 -5.32
CA ALA A 56 -32.67 -6.15 -6.07
C ALA A 56 -32.35 -4.95 -5.16
N ALA A 57 -33.05 -4.84 -4.03
CA ALA A 57 -32.78 -3.82 -3.02
C ALA A 57 -31.36 -3.93 -2.43
N VAL A 58 -30.91 -5.14 -2.10
CA VAL A 58 -29.55 -5.36 -1.59
C VAL A 58 -28.50 -4.95 -2.61
N VAL A 59 -28.64 -5.40 -3.86
CA VAL A 59 -27.69 -5.07 -4.94
C VAL A 59 -27.69 -3.57 -5.22
N ALA A 60 -28.85 -2.91 -5.22
CA ALA A 60 -28.94 -1.47 -5.40
C ALA A 60 -28.24 -0.70 -4.27
N GLY A 61 -28.44 -1.12 -3.01
CA GLY A 61 -27.76 -0.53 -1.85
C GLY A 61 -26.24 -0.69 -1.94
N CYS A 62 -25.76 -1.87 -2.33
CA CYS A 62 -24.34 -2.12 -2.57
C CYS A 62 -23.78 -1.21 -3.67
N LEU A 63 -24.39 -1.22 -4.86
CA LEU A 63 -23.91 -0.43 -5.99
C LEU A 63 -23.85 1.06 -5.67
N LEU A 64 -24.83 1.62 -4.95
CA LEU A 64 -24.82 3.04 -4.56
C LEU A 64 -23.71 3.37 -3.55
N GLY A 65 -23.53 2.55 -2.51
CA GLY A 65 -22.47 2.77 -1.52
C GLY A 65 -21.08 2.56 -2.11
N ASP A 66 -20.88 1.49 -2.88
CA ASP A 66 -19.59 1.20 -3.52
C ASP A 66 -19.26 2.22 -4.62
N SER A 67 -20.26 2.72 -5.34
CA SER A 67 -20.12 3.84 -6.29
C SER A 67 -19.58 5.10 -5.63
N PHE A 68 -20.08 5.44 -4.44
CA PHE A 68 -19.60 6.58 -3.68
C PHE A 68 -18.09 6.46 -3.41
N TRP A 69 -17.64 5.29 -2.93
CA TRP A 69 -16.23 5.01 -2.68
C TRP A 69 -15.38 4.95 -3.95
N TYR A 70 -15.90 4.37 -5.03
CA TYR A 70 -15.23 4.39 -6.33
C TYR A 70 -14.99 5.83 -6.81
N VAL A 71 -16.00 6.69 -6.72
CA VAL A 71 -15.89 8.09 -7.17
C VAL A 71 -14.93 8.86 -6.26
N ALA A 72 -15.01 8.65 -4.94
CA ALA A 72 -14.07 9.21 -3.97
C ALA A 72 -12.63 8.79 -4.29
N GLY A 73 -12.40 7.49 -4.52
CA GLY A 73 -11.10 6.95 -4.93
C GLY A 73 -10.60 7.53 -6.26
N ARG A 74 -11.50 7.72 -7.24
CA ARG A 74 -11.15 8.29 -8.55
C ARG A 74 -10.79 9.78 -8.49
N ARG A 75 -11.43 10.54 -7.61
CA ARG A 75 -11.18 11.98 -7.42
C ARG A 75 -9.98 12.24 -6.51
N TYR A 76 -9.87 11.52 -5.39
CA TYR A 76 -8.87 11.79 -4.34
C TYR A 76 -7.68 10.81 -4.35
N GLY A 77 -7.72 9.75 -5.17
CA GLY A 77 -6.71 8.68 -5.17
C GLY A 77 -5.29 9.15 -5.44
N ALA A 78 -5.10 10.16 -6.32
CA ALA A 78 -3.77 10.74 -6.58
C ALA A 78 -3.23 11.55 -5.38
N GLY A 79 -4.10 12.08 -4.52
CA GLY A 79 -3.71 12.75 -3.28
C GLY A 79 -3.34 11.76 -2.19
N VAL A 80 -4.17 10.74 -1.98
CA VAL A 80 -3.93 9.67 -0.99
C VAL A 80 -2.69 8.85 -1.35
N MET A 81 -2.48 8.55 -2.64
CA MET A 81 -1.28 7.83 -3.08
C MET A 81 -0.01 8.66 -2.81
N ARG A 82 -0.03 9.99 -3.02
CA ARG A 82 1.09 10.86 -2.66
C ARG A 82 1.35 10.91 -1.16
N LEU A 83 0.30 10.92 -0.34
CA LEU A 83 0.43 10.87 1.13
C LEU A 83 0.99 9.53 1.61
N LEU A 84 0.49 8.40 1.06
CA LEU A 84 1.00 7.06 1.36
C LEU A 84 2.43 6.87 0.85
N CYS A 85 2.78 7.43 -0.31
CA CYS A 85 4.16 7.45 -0.82
C CYS A 85 5.09 8.29 0.06
N ARG A 86 4.59 9.36 0.70
CA ARG A 86 5.36 10.17 1.65
C ARG A 86 5.60 9.46 2.99
N ILE A 87 4.69 8.57 3.38
CA ILE A 87 4.75 7.80 4.64
C ILE A 87 5.45 6.43 4.44
N SER A 88 5.45 5.90 3.21
CA SER A 88 6.00 4.59 2.88
C SER A 88 7.48 4.66 2.51
N LEU A 89 8.27 3.81 3.15
CA LEU A 89 9.74 3.74 3.16
C LEU A 89 10.44 3.45 1.81
N SER A 90 9.71 3.36 0.70
CA SER A 90 10.24 3.20 -0.66
C SER A 90 9.12 3.47 -1.68
N PRO A 91 9.02 4.68 -2.24
CA PRO A 91 7.84 5.11 -3.01
C PRO A 91 7.66 4.38 -4.35
N ASP A 92 8.73 4.09 -5.10
CA ASP A 92 8.55 3.70 -6.51
C ASP A 92 8.61 2.19 -6.80
N SER A 93 9.39 1.42 -6.02
CA SER A 93 9.44 -0.04 -6.18
C SER A 93 8.20 -0.74 -5.63
N CYS A 94 7.44 -0.08 -4.75
CA CYS A 94 6.16 -0.56 -4.24
C CYS A 94 5.03 -0.31 -5.26
N VAL A 95 5.04 0.85 -5.93
CA VAL A 95 4.00 1.22 -6.91
C VAL A 95 4.17 0.44 -8.21
N GLN A 96 5.36 0.36 -8.83
CA GLN A 96 5.53 -0.40 -10.09
C GLN A 96 5.27 -1.91 -9.94
N ARG A 97 5.74 -2.55 -8.85
CA ARG A 97 5.47 -3.99 -8.61
C ARG A 97 4.02 -4.26 -8.25
N SER A 98 3.37 -3.36 -7.51
CA SER A 98 1.95 -3.50 -7.19
C SER A 98 1.08 -3.24 -8.41
N GLU A 99 1.44 -2.26 -9.25
CA GLU A 99 0.74 -1.90 -10.49
C GLU A 99 0.79 -3.05 -11.51
N LEU A 100 1.94 -3.71 -11.71
CA LEU A 100 2.06 -4.88 -12.59
C LEU A 100 1.30 -6.12 -12.06
N ARG A 101 1.20 -6.31 -10.74
CA ARG A 101 0.47 -7.45 -10.14
C ARG A 101 -1.05 -7.21 -10.09
N PHE A 102 -1.49 -5.97 -9.84
CA PHE A 102 -2.89 -5.58 -9.87
C PHE A 102 -3.47 -5.45 -11.28
N GLN A 103 -2.66 -5.20 -12.33
CA GLN A 103 -3.14 -5.21 -13.71
C GLN A 103 -3.81 -6.53 -14.10
N ARG A 104 -3.46 -7.66 -13.45
CA ARG A 104 -4.07 -8.97 -13.69
C ARG A 104 -5.38 -9.19 -12.92
N TRP A 105 -5.62 -8.45 -11.84
CA TRP A 105 -6.78 -8.60 -10.92
C TRP A 105 -7.72 -7.39 -10.87
N ARG A 106 -7.60 -6.45 -11.84
CA ARG A 106 -8.21 -5.10 -11.90
C ARG A 106 -9.64 -4.93 -11.40
N GLY A 107 -10.51 -5.92 -11.60
CA GLY A 107 -11.89 -5.94 -11.09
C GLY A 107 -12.30 -7.24 -10.41
N GLN A 108 -11.55 -8.32 -10.58
CA GLN A 108 -11.87 -9.64 -10.00
C GLN A 108 -11.89 -9.62 -8.47
N VAL A 109 -11.09 -8.74 -7.85
CA VAL A 109 -11.11 -8.56 -6.40
C VAL A 109 -12.50 -8.14 -5.89
N LEU A 110 -13.28 -7.39 -6.68
CA LEU A 110 -14.62 -6.93 -6.27
C LEU A 110 -15.64 -8.07 -6.16
N LEU A 111 -15.42 -9.18 -6.87
CA LEU A 111 -16.28 -10.38 -6.78
C LEU A 111 -16.22 -11.01 -5.38
N VAL A 112 -15.05 -10.95 -4.75
CA VAL A 112 -14.81 -11.56 -3.43
C VAL A 112 -14.75 -10.53 -2.30
N ALA A 113 -14.62 -9.24 -2.62
CA ALA A 113 -14.41 -8.17 -1.64
C ALA A 113 -15.53 -8.06 -0.61
N LYS A 114 -16.77 -8.41 -0.96
CA LYS A 114 -17.93 -8.32 -0.07
C LYS A 114 -18.00 -9.39 1.01
N PHE A 115 -17.26 -10.48 0.85
CA PHE A 115 -17.17 -11.54 1.87
C PHE A 115 -16.17 -11.22 2.97
N VAL A 116 -15.31 -10.20 2.76
CA VAL A 116 -14.28 -9.80 3.71
C VAL A 116 -14.62 -8.41 4.26
N PRO A 117 -14.88 -8.26 5.57
CA PRO A 117 -15.18 -6.96 6.16
C PRO A 117 -14.11 -5.90 5.84
N GLY A 118 -14.55 -4.72 5.41
CA GLY A 118 -13.67 -3.60 5.03
C GLY A 118 -13.00 -3.71 3.66
N LEU A 119 -12.91 -4.91 3.08
CA LEU A 119 -12.27 -5.10 1.76
C LEU A 119 -13.11 -4.50 0.63
N SER A 120 -14.44 -4.47 0.73
CA SER A 120 -15.33 -3.81 -0.22
C SER A 120 -15.04 -2.31 -0.33
N THR A 121 -14.98 -1.60 0.81
CA THR A 121 -14.69 -0.15 0.86
C THR A 121 -13.32 0.19 0.29
N VAL A 122 -12.29 -0.56 0.70
CA VAL A 122 -10.92 -0.37 0.21
C VAL A 122 -10.80 -0.75 -1.26
N GLY A 123 -11.41 -1.86 -1.66
CA GLY A 123 -11.42 -2.37 -3.03
C GLY A 123 -12.06 -1.40 -4.01
N SER A 124 -13.27 -0.92 -3.71
CA SER A 124 -13.99 0.07 -4.52
C SER A 124 -13.19 1.36 -4.67
N SER A 125 -12.61 1.86 -3.56
CA SER A 125 -11.76 3.06 -3.57
C SER A 125 -10.49 2.88 -4.40
N LEU A 126 -9.81 1.74 -4.24
CA LEU A 126 -8.57 1.42 -4.95
C LEU A 126 -8.81 1.28 -6.46
N VAL A 127 -9.87 0.58 -6.86
CA VAL A 127 -10.30 0.43 -8.26
C VAL A 127 -10.63 1.80 -8.87
N GLY A 128 -11.26 2.68 -8.10
CA GLY A 128 -11.49 4.08 -8.47
C GLY A 128 -10.19 4.86 -8.70
N ALA A 129 -9.23 4.75 -7.78
CA ALA A 129 -7.92 5.39 -7.89
C ALA A 129 -7.13 4.93 -9.12
N MET A 130 -7.25 3.64 -9.48
CA MET A 130 -6.67 3.05 -10.71
C MET A 130 -7.45 3.39 -11.99
N ARG A 131 -8.51 4.21 -11.91
CA ARG A 131 -9.32 4.68 -13.04
C ARG A 131 -9.91 3.55 -13.90
N LEU A 132 -10.33 2.43 -13.28
CA LEU A 132 -11.08 1.40 -14.00
C LEU A 132 -12.31 2.00 -14.68
N ARG A 133 -12.67 1.56 -15.88
CA ARG A 133 -13.85 2.07 -16.60
C ARG A 133 -15.12 1.80 -15.77
N TRP A 134 -15.97 2.81 -15.61
CA TRP A 134 -17.20 2.73 -14.81
C TRP A 134 -18.10 1.52 -15.13
N PRO A 135 -18.37 1.16 -16.41
CA PRO A 135 -19.21 0.00 -16.71
C PRO A 135 -18.61 -1.32 -16.20
N LEU A 136 -17.28 -1.43 -16.23
CA LEU A 136 -16.58 -2.62 -15.78
C LEU A 136 -16.59 -2.71 -14.25
N PHE A 137 -16.50 -1.57 -13.56
CA PHE A 137 -16.71 -1.49 -12.11
C PHE A 137 -18.11 -1.97 -11.73
N VAL A 138 -19.17 -1.39 -12.33
CA VAL A 138 -20.56 -1.77 -12.05
C VAL A 138 -20.81 -3.26 -12.35
N LEU A 139 -20.21 -3.81 -13.40
CA LEU A 139 -20.33 -5.23 -13.73
C LEU A 139 -19.71 -6.12 -12.65
N PHE A 140 -18.43 -5.91 -12.30
CA PHE A 140 -17.77 -6.75 -11.30
C PHE A 140 -18.34 -6.56 -9.90
N ASP A 141 -18.61 -5.32 -9.51
CA ASP A 141 -19.21 -5.02 -8.22
C ASP A 141 -20.66 -5.52 -8.13
N GLY A 142 -21.43 -5.41 -9.20
CA GLY A 142 -22.78 -5.93 -9.30
C GLY A 142 -22.82 -7.46 -9.23
N LEU A 143 -21.90 -8.16 -9.91
CA LEU A 143 -21.76 -9.62 -9.81
C LEU A 143 -21.38 -10.05 -8.38
N GLY A 144 -20.44 -9.35 -7.75
CA GLY A 144 -20.09 -9.59 -6.35
C GLY A 144 -21.26 -9.32 -5.40
N SER A 145 -22.00 -8.23 -5.62
CA SER A 145 -23.21 -7.86 -4.87
C SER A 145 -24.27 -8.96 -4.98
N LEU A 146 -24.49 -9.47 -6.19
CA LEU A 146 -25.48 -10.49 -6.47
C LEU A 146 -25.13 -11.82 -5.79
N LEU A 147 -23.87 -12.26 -5.90
CA LEU A 147 -23.40 -13.48 -5.24
C LEU A 147 -23.53 -13.39 -3.72
N TRP A 148 -23.15 -12.25 -3.15
CA TRP A 148 -23.23 -12.01 -1.72
C TRP A 148 -24.69 -11.92 -1.22
N ALA A 149 -25.55 -11.20 -1.95
CA ALA A 149 -26.98 -11.14 -1.67
C ALA A 149 -27.61 -12.53 -1.73
N ALA A 150 -27.39 -13.26 -2.83
CA ALA A 150 -27.92 -14.60 -3.03
C ALA A 150 -27.50 -15.58 -1.93
N LEU A 151 -26.25 -15.50 -1.46
CA LEU A 151 -25.80 -16.34 -0.35
C LEU A 151 -26.59 -16.07 0.92
N TRP A 152 -26.62 -14.82 1.40
CA TRP A 152 -27.18 -14.52 2.72
C TRP A 152 -28.71 -14.51 2.74
N THR A 153 -29.34 -13.92 1.72
CA THR A 153 -30.81 -13.95 1.62
C THR A 153 -31.30 -15.35 1.25
N GLY A 154 -30.56 -16.09 0.41
CA GLY A 154 -30.88 -17.47 0.07
C GLY A 154 -30.79 -18.41 1.28
N LEU A 155 -29.78 -18.23 2.13
CA LEU A 155 -29.63 -19.00 3.37
C LEU A 155 -30.78 -18.70 4.34
N GLY A 156 -31.19 -17.44 4.48
CA GLY A 156 -32.39 -17.07 5.22
C GLY A 156 -33.67 -17.69 4.66
N TYR A 157 -33.82 -17.70 3.32
CA TYR A 157 -34.99 -18.21 2.61
C TYR A 157 -35.14 -19.73 2.76
N THR A 158 -34.04 -20.49 2.65
CA THR A 158 -34.08 -21.96 2.76
C THR A 158 -34.20 -22.45 4.21
N PHE A 159 -33.60 -21.73 5.17
CA PHE A 159 -33.61 -22.09 6.59
C PHE A 159 -34.55 -21.21 7.43
N ALA A 160 -35.66 -20.74 6.84
CA ALA A 160 -36.62 -19.85 7.50
C ALA A 160 -37.17 -20.44 8.83
N ALA A 161 -37.26 -21.77 8.95
CA ALA A 161 -37.70 -22.45 10.18
C ALA A 161 -36.64 -22.54 11.29
N SER A 162 -35.39 -22.14 11.05
CA SER A 162 -34.28 -22.25 12.02
C SER A 162 -33.31 -21.06 11.94
N VAL A 163 -33.87 -19.86 11.75
CA VAL A 163 -33.13 -18.60 11.60
C VAL A 163 -32.22 -18.33 12.80
N ASP A 164 -32.66 -18.62 14.02
CA ASP A 164 -31.84 -18.41 15.23
C ASP A 164 -30.56 -19.27 15.25
N ARG A 165 -30.65 -20.53 14.79
CA ARG A 165 -29.48 -21.42 14.68
C ARG A 165 -28.50 -20.91 13.63
N VAL A 166 -29.01 -20.45 12.49
CA VAL A 166 -28.21 -19.82 11.44
C VAL A 166 -27.47 -18.57 11.97
N LEU A 167 -28.19 -17.66 12.63
CA LEU A 167 -27.62 -16.42 13.17
C LEU A 167 -26.49 -16.71 14.17
N SER A 168 -26.70 -17.68 15.07
CA SER A 168 -25.70 -18.09 16.05
C SER A 168 -24.44 -18.71 15.41
N ALA A 169 -24.61 -19.51 14.35
CA ALA A 169 -23.51 -20.11 13.61
C ALA A 169 -22.70 -19.06 12.83
N VAL A 170 -23.37 -18.09 12.22
CA VAL A 170 -22.70 -16.97 11.52
C VAL A 170 -21.93 -16.09 12.49
N ALA A 171 -22.49 -15.79 13.66
CA ALA A 171 -21.83 -14.99 14.68
C ALA A 171 -20.57 -15.66 15.24
N SER A 172 -20.62 -16.97 15.52
CA SER A 172 -19.46 -17.73 16.02
C SER A 172 -18.36 -17.87 14.96
N ALA A 173 -18.72 -18.16 13.71
CA ALA A 173 -17.78 -18.20 12.59
C ALA A 173 -17.12 -16.83 12.35
N GLY A 174 -17.88 -15.74 12.42
CA GLY A 174 -17.36 -14.38 12.30
C GLY A 174 -16.34 -14.03 13.39
N THR A 175 -16.61 -14.44 14.63
CA THR A 175 -15.69 -14.23 15.76
C THR A 175 -14.37 -14.96 15.55
N LEU A 176 -14.41 -16.23 15.13
CA LEU A 176 -13.21 -17.02 14.82
C LEU A 176 -12.39 -16.41 13.67
N ALA A 177 -13.06 -15.95 12.61
CA ALA A 177 -12.40 -15.32 11.48
C ALA A 177 -11.66 -14.04 11.88
N ILE A 178 -12.26 -13.20 12.73
CA ILE A 178 -11.62 -11.97 13.25
C ILE A 178 -10.41 -12.32 14.12
N GLN A 179 -10.53 -13.32 15.01
CA GLN A 179 -9.43 -13.76 15.86
C GLN A 179 -8.25 -14.27 15.04
N LEU A 180 -8.50 -15.09 13.99
CA LEU A 180 -7.47 -15.58 13.08
C LEU A 180 -6.79 -14.44 12.31
N LEU A 181 -7.58 -13.49 11.78
CA LEU A 181 -7.05 -12.32 11.08
C LEU A 181 -6.13 -11.50 12.00
N LEU A 182 -6.55 -11.25 13.23
CA LEU A 182 -5.77 -10.52 14.23
C LEU A 182 -4.49 -11.27 14.59
N ALA A 183 -4.56 -12.59 14.79
CA ALA A 183 -3.40 -13.42 15.08
C ALA A 183 -2.37 -13.39 13.94
N LEU A 184 -2.82 -13.49 12.68
CA LEU A 184 -1.96 -13.39 11.50
C LEU A 184 -1.32 -11.99 11.38
N LEU A 185 -2.08 -10.93 11.64
CA LEU A 185 -1.56 -9.57 11.64
C LEU A 185 -0.47 -9.38 12.71
N VAL A 186 -0.72 -9.85 13.93
CA VAL A 186 0.26 -9.80 15.02
C VAL A 186 1.52 -10.60 14.65
N LEU A 187 1.36 -11.81 14.13
CA LEU A 187 2.50 -12.64 13.68
C LEU A 187 3.31 -11.94 12.58
N TYR A 188 2.64 -11.33 11.60
CA TYR A 188 3.29 -10.58 10.53
C TYR A 188 4.10 -9.40 11.09
N VAL A 189 3.48 -8.60 11.98
CA VAL A 189 4.13 -7.44 12.62
C VAL A 189 5.33 -7.90 13.44
N LEU A 190 5.20 -8.96 14.24
CA LEU A 190 6.29 -9.53 15.03
C LEU A 190 7.42 -10.06 14.14
N ALA A 191 7.09 -10.79 13.07
CA ALA A 191 8.08 -11.30 12.11
C ALA A 191 8.83 -10.16 11.42
N ARG A 192 8.12 -9.13 10.95
CA ARG A 192 8.73 -7.93 10.34
C ARG A 192 9.59 -7.17 11.33
N TRP A 193 9.12 -7.01 12.57
CA TRP A 193 9.86 -6.36 13.63
C TRP A 193 11.14 -7.14 13.98
N TRP A 194 11.06 -8.48 14.05
CA TRP A 194 12.20 -9.33 14.33
C TRP A 194 13.22 -9.33 13.19
N GLN A 195 12.77 -9.41 11.94
CA GLN A 195 13.62 -9.25 10.77
C GLN A 195 14.34 -7.89 10.79
N ARG A 196 13.61 -6.81 11.11
CA ARG A 196 14.18 -5.46 11.21
C ARG A 196 15.21 -5.37 12.33
N ARG A 197 14.92 -5.92 13.52
CA ARG A 197 15.87 -5.94 14.64
C ARG A 197 17.11 -6.76 14.33
N ARG A 198 16.96 -7.96 13.77
CA ARG A 198 18.08 -8.81 13.35
C ARG A 198 18.98 -8.08 12.36
N LEU A 199 18.38 -7.48 11.33
CA LEU A 199 19.13 -6.70 10.34
C LEU A 199 19.90 -5.55 10.99
N LEU A 200 19.26 -4.73 11.83
CA LEU A 200 19.92 -3.60 12.50
C LEU A 200 21.04 -4.05 13.45
N HIS A 201 20.86 -5.18 14.15
CA HIS A 201 21.91 -5.75 14.98
C HIS A 201 23.12 -6.23 14.15
N THR A 202 22.89 -6.85 13.00
CA THR A 202 23.94 -7.30 12.09
C THR A 202 24.68 -6.15 11.40
N LEU A 203 24.10 -4.95 11.39
CA LEU A 203 24.65 -3.74 10.79
C LEU A 203 25.31 -2.79 11.81
N ARG A 204 25.59 -3.26 13.03
CA ARG A 204 26.38 -2.50 14.02
C ARG A 204 27.83 -2.38 13.54
N MET A 205 28.12 -1.29 12.85
CA MET A 205 29.47 -0.90 12.42
C MET A 205 29.72 0.57 12.78
N ALA A 206 31.00 0.94 12.86
CA ALA A 206 31.40 2.31 13.14
C ALA A 206 30.86 3.24 12.04
N ARG A 207 30.10 4.26 12.44
CA ARG A 207 29.63 5.32 11.56
C ARG A 207 30.56 6.51 11.67
N ILE A 208 30.65 7.31 10.60
CA ILE A 208 31.33 8.61 10.61
C ILE A 208 30.27 9.71 10.69
N THR A 209 30.52 10.76 11.47
CA THR A 209 29.61 11.91 11.54
C THR A 209 29.79 12.83 10.32
N VAL A 210 28.81 13.70 10.08
CA VAL A 210 28.90 14.69 8.99
C VAL A 210 30.08 15.64 9.18
N ASP A 211 30.32 16.10 10.41
CA ASP A 211 31.45 16.99 10.73
C ASP A 211 32.80 16.29 10.54
N GLU A 212 32.92 15.04 11.00
CA GLU A 212 34.13 14.23 10.81
C GLU A 212 34.43 13.99 9.33
N LEU A 213 33.40 13.68 8.53
CA LEU A 213 33.56 13.51 7.08
C LEU A 213 34.02 14.82 6.44
N HIS A 214 33.35 15.93 6.78
CA HIS A 214 33.68 17.24 6.21
C HIS A 214 35.12 17.66 6.51
N GLN A 215 35.61 17.42 7.73
CA GLN A 215 37.00 17.64 8.09
C GLN A 215 37.96 16.70 7.35
N ALA A 216 37.63 15.40 7.27
CA ALA A 216 38.45 14.40 6.61
C ALA A 216 38.62 14.66 5.11
N MET A 217 37.58 15.20 4.44
CA MET A 217 37.62 15.57 3.02
C MET A 217 38.65 16.66 2.68
N ARG A 218 39.13 17.42 3.68
CA ARG A 218 40.14 18.48 3.51
C ARG A 218 41.57 18.01 3.72
N THR A 219 41.77 16.73 4.09
CA THR A 219 43.10 16.15 4.30
C THR A 219 43.68 15.63 2.99
N GLU A 220 45.01 15.51 2.91
CA GLU A 220 45.71 14.96 1.72
C GLU A 220 45.25 13.54 1.37
N ARG A 221 44.78 12.78 2.36
CA ARG A 221 44.21 11.44 2.20
C ARG A 221 42.69 11.43 2.39
N ALA A 222 41.99 12.39 1.78
CA ALA A 222 40.53 12.50 1.80
C ALA A 222 39.82 11.15 1.55
N PRO A 223 38.78 10.78 2.31
CA PRO A 223 38.05 9.54 2.10
C PRO A 223 37.29 9.55 0.77
N VAL A 224 37.06 8.38 0.19
CA VAL A 224 36.22 8.23 -1.01
C VAL A 224 34.75 8.15 -0.56
N VAL A 225 33.95 9.13 -0.96
CA VAL A 225 32.53 9.17 -0.66
C VAL A 225 31.77 8.39 -1.73
N VAL A 226 30.86 7.51 -1.33
CA VAL A 226 30.08 6.66 -2.23
C VAL A 226 28.59 6.84 -1.95
N ASP A 227 27.86 7.28 -2.96
CA ASP A 227 26.40 7.33 -2.95
C ASP A 227 25.84 5.97 -3.36
N VAL A 228 25.25 5.23 -2.40
CA VAL A 228 24.64 3.92 -2.67
C VAL A 228 23.12 3.98 -2.91
N ARG A 229 22.57 5.18 -3.14
CA ARG A 229 21.15 5.33 -3.48
C ARG A 229 20.87 4.68 -4.84
N PRO A 230 19.73 3.99 -4.98
CA PRO A 230 19.25 3.56 -6.29
C PRO A 230 19.10 4.75 -7.24
N GLU A 231 19.29 4.53 -8.54
CA GLU A 231 19.17 5.58 -9.56
C GLU A 231 17.83 6.32 -9.50
N ALA A 232 16.73 5.59 -9.33
CA ALA A 232 15.40 6.18 -9.15
C ALA A 232 15.33 7.16 -7.98
N SER A 233 16.04 6.88 -6.87
CA SER A 233 16.09 7.79 -5.72
C SER A 233 16.94 9.05 -6.00
N ARG A 234 17.99 8.93 -6.81
CA ARG A 234 18.82 10.08 -7.25
C ARG A 234 18.05 11.01 -8.21
N GLN A 235 17.14 10.46 -9.00
CA GLN A 235 16.27 11.28 -9.87
C GLN A 235 15.24 12.08 -9.08
N LEU A 236 14.78 11.56 -7.93
CA LEU A 236 13.86 12.27 -7.04
C LEU A 236 14.56 13.32 -6.17
N ASP A 237 15.76 13.00 -5.67
CA ASP A 237 16.59 13.90 -4.89
C ASP A 237 17.97 14.02 -5.54
N THR A 238 18.10 15.03 -6.40
CA THR A 238 19.28 15.26 -7.24
C THR A 238 20.49 15.78 -6.46
N ARG A 239 20.32 16.13 -5.17
CA ARG A 239 21.42 16.54 -4.30
C ARG A 239 22.36 15.35 -4.09
N VAL A 240 23.65 15.61 -4.12
CA VAL A 240 24.71 14.64 -3.83
C VAL A 240 25.81 15.31 -3.00
N VAL A 241 26.47 14.52 -2.14
CA VAL A 241 27.68 14.98 -1.45
C VAL A 241 28.77 15.26 -2.51
N PRO A 242 29.51 16.38 -2.42
CA PRO A 242 30.49 16.75 -3.42
C PRO A 242 31.55 15.66 -3.68
N GLY A 243 31.82 15.38 -4.96
CA GLY A 243 32.79 14.35 -5.36
C GLY A 243 32.38 12.91 -5.03
N ALA A 244 31.10 12.65 -4.72
CA ALA A 244 30.63 11.30 -4.42
C ALA A 244 30.59 10.40 -5.66
N LEU A 245 31.12 9.19 -5.54
CA LEU A 245 31.00 8.15 -6.54
C LEU A 245 29.58 7.58 -6.52
N LEU A 246 28.89 7.65 -7.66
CA LEU A 246 27.51 7.18 -7.79
C LEU A 246 27.49 5.68 -8.08
N VAL A 247 26.96 4.90 -7.14
CA VAL A 247 26.93 3.44 -7.27
C VAL A 247 25.54 2.92 -6.86
N ASP A 248 25.06 1.85 -7.49
CA ASP A 248 23.88 1.14 -6.97
C ASP A 248 24.36 0.14 -5.92
N ALA A 249 23.67 0.03 -4.78
CA ALA A 249 23.94 -0.98 -3.77
C ALA A 249 23.97 -2.42 -4.33
N GLN A 250 23.30 -2.69 -5.45
CA GLN A 250 23.34 -4.00 -6.13
C GLN A 250 24.53 -4.17 -7.10
N GLY A 251 25.21 -3.08 -7.47
CA GLY A 251 26.30 -3.06 -8.45
C GLY A 251 27.65 -2.64 -7.86
N ILE A 252 27.78 -2.61 -6.54
CA ILE A 252 28.93 -1.99 -5.86
C ILE A 252 30.29 -2.62 -6.21
N ASP A 253 30.28 -3.90 -6.54
CA ASP A 253 31.48 -4.68 -6.83
C ASP A 253 32.25 -4.19 -8.06
N ARG A 254 31.56 -3.67 -9.09
CA ARG A 254 32.20 -3.31 -10.37
C ARG A 254 32.86 -1.94 -10.34
N THR A 255 32.26 -0.98 -9.64
CA THR A 255 32.70 0.43 -9.69
C THR A 255 33.73 0.75 -8.61
N VAL A 256 33.71 0.01 -7.50
CA VAL A 256 34.64 0.24 -6.38
C VAL A 256 35.96 -0.52 -6.59
N HIS A 257 36.02 -1.48 -7.53
CA HIS A 257 37.15 -2.38 -7.73
C HIS A 257 38.51 -1.71 -7.99
N ASP A 258 38.49 -0.49 -8.55
CA ASP A 258 39.70 0.32 -8.83
C ASP A 258 40.22 1.08 -7.60
N ILE A 259 39.48 1.06 -6.48
CA ILE A 259 39.85 1.75 -5.25
C ILE A 259 40.76 0.84 -4.40
N PRO A 260 41.95 1.32 -3.97
CA PRO A 260 42.83 0.55 -3.09
C PRO A 260 42.13 0.09 -1.80
N LEU A 261 42.34 -1.16 -1.39
CA LEU A 261 41.67 -1.79 -0.23
C LEU A 261 41.95 -1.12 1.12
N ASP A 262 43.03 -0.34 1.21
CA ASP A 262 43.42 0.42 2.39
C ASP A 262 42.80 1.82 2.43
N ARG A 263 42.23 2.33 1.33
CA ARG A 263 41.54 3.62 1.30
C ARG A 263 40.31 3.57 2.18
N GLU A 264 39.98 4.74 2.73
CA GLU A 264 38.78 4.89 3.52
C GLU A 264 37.58 5.19 2.61
N LEU A 265 36.53 4.40 2.76
CA LEU A 265 35.27 4.55 2.03
C LEU A 265 34.17 4.98 2.97
N VAL A 266 33.46 6.04 2.60
CA VAL A 266 32.32 6.57 3.34
C VAL A 266 31.07 6.45 2.49
N LEU A 267 30.13 5.61 2.94
CA LEU A 267 28.91 5.31 2.18
C LEU A 267 27.72 6.05 2.77
N TYR A 268 26.89 6.65 1.91
CA TYR A 268 25.65 7.29 2.36
C TYR A 268 24.45 6.85 1.53
N CYS A 269 23.28 7.00 2.13
CA CYS A 269 21.98 6.74 1.50
C CYS A 269 20.91 7.63 2.14
N ASN A 270 19.70 7.64 1.58
CA ASN A 270 18.55 8.36 2.14
C ASN A 270 17.59 7.44 2.93
N CYS A 271 18.04 6.23 3.29
CA CYS A 271 17.21 5.27 4.02
C CYS A 271 17.29 5.50 5.54
N PRO A 272 16.21 5.31 6.30
CA PRO A 272 16.24 5.41 7.76
C PRO A 272 17.27 4.45 8.36
N ASN A 273 18.02 4.92 9.35
CA ASN A 273 19.11 4.17 10.02
C ASN A 273 20.20 3.68 9.06
N GLU A 274 20.37 4.33 7.90
CA GLU A 274 21.43 4.06 6.93
C GLU A 274 21.52 2.60 6.45
N VAL A 275 20.39 1.89 6.43
CA VAL A 275 20.35 0.43 6.20
C VAL A 275 21.03 0.03 4.88
N SER A 276 20.82 0.80 3.81
CA SER A 276 21.41 0.51 2.50
C SER A 276 22.92 0.72 2.50
N ALA A 277 23.39 1.84 3.09
CA ALA A 277 24.82 2.11 3.26
C ALA A 277 25.52 1.06 4.12
N ALA A 278 24.90 0.64 5.23
CA ALA A 278 25.49 -0.37 6.10
C ALA A 278 25.52 -1.77 5.45
N ARG A 279 24.52 -2.13 4.62
CA ARG A 279 24.57 -3.38 3.84
C ARG A 279 25.70 -3.36 2.81
N ALA A 280 25.80 -2.29 2.04
CA ALA A 280 26.86 -2.08 1.07
C ALA A 280 28.24 -2.12 1.74
N ALA A 281 28.38 -1.45 2.88
CA ALA A 281 29.60 -1.48 3.68
C ALA A 281 29.99 -2.91 4.10
N LYS A 282 29.02 -3.74 4.52
CA LYS A 282 29.28 -5.13 4.90
C LYS A 282 29.76 -5.98 3.72
N VAL A 283 29.22 -5.76 2.52
CA VAL A 283 29.66 -6.46 1.29
C VAL A 283 31.11 -6.09 0.99
N LEU A 284 31.46 -4.81 1.02
CA LEU A 284 32.83 -4.34 0.80
C LEU A 284 33.81 -4.88 1.86
N ILE A 285 33.43 -4.87 3.13
CA ILE A 285 34.26 -5.45 4.20
C ILE A 285 34.52 -6.94 3.95
N ALA A 286 33.51 -7.69 3.50
CA ALA A 286 33.66 -9.11 3.17
C ALA A 286 34.59 -9.36 1.95
N GLN A 287 34.78 -8.35 1.09
CA GLN A 287 35.69 -8.38 -0.05
C GLN A 287 37.12 -7.92 0.30
N GLY A 288 37.37 -7.50 1.55
CA GLY A 288 38.70 -7.16 2.04
C GLY A 288 38.96 -5.65 2.22
N TYR A 289 37.98 -4.78 1.95
CA TYR A 289 38.11 -3.36 2.27
C TYR A 289 38.18 -3.16 3.79
N ARG A 290 39.23 -2.49 4.27
CA ARG A 290 39.52 -2.42 5.71
C ARG A 290 38.84 -1.26 6.43
N ARG A 291 38.57 -0.15 5.72
CA ARG A 291 38.05 1.10 6.30
C ARG A 291 36.79 1.54 5.58
N VAL A 292 35.66 1.01 6.03
CA VAL A 292 34.36 1.26 5.39
C VAL A 292 33.37 1.71 6.46
N ARG A 293 32.88 2.96 6.36
CA ARG A 293 32.02 3.57 7.38
C ARG A 293 30.77 4.18 6.75
N PRO A 294 29.55 3.86 7.22
CA PRO A 294 28.36 4.59 6.82
C PRO A 294 28.35 6.02 7.39
N LEU A 295 27.90 6.99 6.60
CA LEU A 295 27.69 8.38 7.04
C LEU A 295 26.42 8.45 7.91
N LEU A 296 26.58 8.85 9.17
CA LEU A 296 25.47 8.99 10.13
C LEU A 296 24.46 10.02 9.63
N GLY A 297 23.18 9.64 9.54
CA GLY A 297 22.10 10.50 9.05
C GLY A 297 22.07 10.71 7.53
N GLY A 298 23.03 10.15 6.78
CA GLY A 298 23.03 10.17 5.33
C GLY A 298 23.09 11.57 4.71
N LEU A 299 22.48 11.72 3.53
CA LEU A 299 22.46 12.99 2.79
C LEU A 299 21.65 14.08 3.50
N GLU A 300 20.56 13.69 4.17
CA GLU A 300 19.72 14.66 4.90
C GLU A 300 20.49 15.35 6.02
N ALA A 301 21.31 14.59 6.78
CA ALA A 301 22.14 15.18 7.81
C ALA A 301 23.26 16.05 7.25
N TRP A 302 23.83 15.70 6.09
CA TRP A 302 24.84 16.51 5.41
C TRP A 302 24.28 17.88 5.00
N ASP A 303 23.10 17.89 4.38
CA ASP A 303 22.41 19.10 3.97
C ASP A 303 21.94 19.93 5.18
N ALA A 304 21.42 19.28 6.22
CA ALA A 304 20.99 19.94 7.45
C ALA A 304 22.16 20.59 8.23
N ALA A 305 23.38 20.07 8.10
CA ALA A 305 24.60 20.67 8.65
C ALA A 305 25.05 21.92 7.87
N GLY A 306 24.40 22.24 6.75
CA GLY A 306 24.72 23.41 5.92
C GLY A 306 25.95 23.23 5.04
N TYR A 307 26.41 21.99 4.83
CA TYR A 307 27.52 21.72 3.93
C TYR A 307 27.08 21.76 2.46
N GLY A 308 27.98 22.19 1.58
CA GLY A 308 27.70 22.28 0.15
C GLY A 308 27.28 20.93 -0.45
N VAL A 309 26.34 20.98 -1.39
CA VAL A 309 25.86 19.82 -2.16
C VAL A 309 26.03 20.09 -3.65
N GLU A 310 26.43 19.06 -4.39
CA GLU A 310 26.38 19.05 -5.85
C GLU A 310 24.97 18.62 -6.31
N ARG A 311 24.55 19.01 -7.52
CA ARG A 311 23.25 18.62 -8.08
C ARG A 311 23.47 17.85 -9.38
N LEU A 312 22.87 16.67 -9.46
CA LEU A 312 22.83 15.89 -10.69
C LEU A 312 21.92 16.58 -11.73
N PRO A 313 22.22 16.45 -13.03
CA PRO A 313 21.33 16.92 -14.08
C PRO A 313 19.95 16.27 -13.89
N GLY A 314 18.91 17.08 -13.68
CA GLY A 314 17.55 16.57 -13.57
C GLY A 314 17.12 15.94 -14.90
N ALA A 315 16.35 14.87 -14.85
CA ALA A 315 15.79 14.20 -16.05
C ALA A 315 14.75 15.04 -16.83
N GLY A 316 14.81 16.38 -16.72
CA GLY A 316 13.88 17.32 -17.32
C GLY A 316 14.39 18.75 -17.43
N ASP A 317 15.71 18.98 -17.48
CA ASP A 317 16.27 20.30 -17.76
C ASP A 317 16.80 20.39 -19.21
N PRO A 318 16.00 20.84 -20.18
CA PRO A 318 16.48 21.21 -21.49
C PRO A 318 16.99 22.66 -21.45
N GLY A 319 18.21 22.89 -20.92
CA GLY A 319 18.81 24.21 -21.05
C GLY A 319 20.01 24.48 -20.16
N ASP A 320 21.21 24.18 -20.67
CA ASP A 320 22.20 25.25 -20.85
C ASP A 320 23.21 24.91 -21.97
N PRO A 321 23.04 25.47 -23.18
CA PRO A 321 24.02 25.33 -24.25
C PRO A 321 25.02 26.50 -24.18
N GLN A 322 25.97 26.50 -23.24
CA GLN A 322 27.09 27.47 -23.30
C GLN A 322 28.28 27.15 -22.37
N VAL A 323 29.15 26.22 -22.76
CA VAL A 323 30.62 26.41 -22.67
C VAL A 323 31.29 25.58 -23.79
N ALA A 324 31.10 26.00 -25.04
CA ALA A 324 32.00 25.65 -26.13
C ALA A 324 32.72 26.94 -26.53
N GLY A 325 33.87 27.19 -25.92
CA GLY A 325 34.72 28.30 -26.34
C GLY A 325 35.73 28.75 -25.30
N THR A 326 36.84 28.01 -25.13
CA THR A 326 38.18 28.61 -24.93
C THR A 326 39.31 27.57 -25.02
N THR A 327 39.97 27.50 -26.17
CA THR A 327 41.42 27.22 -26.32
C THR A 327 41.81 27.69 -27.74
N LEU A 328 42.20 28.96 -27.88
CA LEU A 328 43.58 29.48 -27.92
C LEU A 328 44.14 29.54 -29.35
N ALA A 329 44.61 30.75 -29.68
CA ALA A 329 45.52 31.05 -30.78
C ALA A 329 46.86 30.31 -30.63
#